data_AF-A0A7C6MXD8-F1
#
_entry.id   AF-A0A7C6MXD8-F1
#
_cell.length_a   1.000
_cell.length_b   1.000
_cell.length_c   1.000
_cell.angle_alpha   90.00
_cell.angle_beta   90.00
_cell.angle_gamma   90.00
#
_symmetry.space_group_name_H-M   'P 1'
#
loop_
_entity.id
_entity.type
_entity.pdbx_description
1 polymer ?
#
loop_
_entity_poly.entity_id
_entity_poly.type
_entity_poly.pdbx_seq_one_letter_code
_entity_poly.pdbx_strand_id
1 'polypeptide(L)'
;MLLRLKDRTYEIEGIIFDKDGTLLDSESFWPVLLETRMEKLREQGVEEHVISNCCRTLGLHPDRTIDYSGPFALASRGEEMLVTSTVLYQNGYRWDKARKMVEKAYDNAEDELDIDKITKLFPGVKDLLKELK
;
A
#
# COMPACT_ATOMS: atom_id res chain seq x y z
N MET A 1 22.35 15.67 16.28
CA MET A 1 22.19 16.01 14.84
C MET A 1 20.94 16.87 14.68
N LEU A 2 20.89 17.81 13.74
CA LEU A 2 19.68 18.60 13.47
C LEU A 2 18.92 18.03 12.27
N LEU A 3 17.67 17.64 12.48
CA LEU A 3 16.73 17.24 11.41
C LEU A 3 15.80 18.40 11.10
N ARG A 4 15.74 18.81 9.82
CA ARG A 4 14.81 19.83 9.36
C ARG A 4 13.65 19.20 8.60
N LEU A 5 12.43 19.39 9.08
CA LEU A 5 11.19 18.98 8.42
C LEU A 5 10.37 20.23 8.10
N LYS A 6 10.24 20.56 6.80
CA LYS A 6 9.61 21.80 6.32
C LYS A 6 10.22 23.04 7.00
N ASP A 7 9.43 23.74 7.79
CA ASP A 7 9.74 24.96 8.54
C ASP A 7 10.23 24.69 9.98
N ARG A 8 10.33 23.42 10.40
CA ARG A 8 10.71 23.02 11.76
C ARG A 8 12.07 22.34 11.81
N THR A 9 12.78 22.53 12.92
CA THR A 9 14.07 21.89 13.20
C THR A 9 14.01 21.15 14.52
N TYR A 10 14.50 19.91 14.52
CA TYR A 10 14.51 19.00 15.66
C TYR A 10 15.95 18.59 15.97
N GLU A 11 16.34 18.69 17.24
CA GLU A 11 17.57 18.07 17.71
C GLU A 11 17.30 16.59 17.97
N ILE A 12 18.03 15.72 17.26
CA ILE A 12 17.83 14.27 17.28
C ILE A 12 19.16 13.55 17.43
N GLU A 13 19.09 12.35 18.00
CA GLU A 13 20.25 11.47 18.21
C GLU A 13 20.42 10.46 17.06
N GLY A 14 19.35 10.15 16.32
CA GLY A 14 19.38 9.25 15.17
C GLY A 14 18.12 9.32 14.31
N ILE A 15 18.19 8.76 13.10
CA ILE A 15 17.07 8.57 12.17
C ILE A 15 16.98 7.08 11.87
N ILE A 16 15.77 6.52 11.92
CA ILE A 16 15.53 5.12 11.56
C ILE A 16 14.63 5.10 10.33
N PHE A 17 15.02 4.33 9.32
CA PHE A 17 14.24 4.09 8.12
C PHE A 17 13.63 2.69 8.23
N ASP A 18 12.30 2.61 8.19
CA ASP A 18 11.58 1.35 8.15
C ASP A 18 11.16 1.06 6.72
N LYS A 19 11.97 0.27 6.01
CA LYS A 19 11.82 0.09 4.57
C LYS A 19 10.84 -1.04 4.22
N ASP A 20 10.88 -2.14 4.97
CA ASP A 20 10.24 -3.41 4.57
C ASP A 20 9.47 -4.05 5.75
N GLY A 21 8.93 -3.24 6.67
CA GLY A 21 8.23 -3.75 7.85
C GLY A 21 9.14 -4.34 8.91
N THR A 22 10.33 -3.75 9.07
CA THR A 22 11.28 -4.11 10.13
C THR A 22 10.86 -3.53 11.49
N LEU A 23 10.23 -2.35 11.48
CA LEU A 23 9.64 -1.75 12.69
C LEU A 23 8.13 -1.95 12.74
N LEU A 24 7.46 -1.86 11.60
CA LEU A 24 6.03 -2.04 11.45
C LEU A 24 5.70 -3.43 10.92
N ASP A 25 4.62 -4.03 11.41
CA ASP A 25 4.09 -5.27 10.87
C ASP A 25 3.40 -5.01 9.52
N SER A 26 4.19 -5.18 8.44
CA SER A 26 3.73 -5.04 7.06
C SER A 26 2.76 -6.14 6.64
N GLU A 27 2.85 -7.34 7.23
CA GLU A 27 1.93 -8.46 6.95
C GLU A 27 0.50 -8.11 7.33
N SER A 28 0.32 -7.38 8.45
CA SER A 28 -1.00 -6.89 8.85
C SER A 28 -1.51 -5.75 7.97
N PHE A 29 -0.63 -4.87 7.49
CA PHE A 29 -1.00 -3.63 6.83
C PHE A 29 -1.23 -3.77 5.32
N TRP A 30 -0.37 -4.49 4.62
CA TRP A 30 -0.38 -4.56 3.16
C TRP A 30 -1.68 -5.11 2.54
N PRO A 31 -2.27 -6.21 3.06
CA PRO A 31 -3.53 -6.71 2.53
C PRO A 31 -4.66 -5.69 2.68
N VAL A 32 -4.69 -4.97 3.81
CA VAL A 32 -5.69 -3.92 4.07
C VAL A 32 -5.56 -2.78 3.06
N LEU A 33 -4.35 -2.27 2.84
CA LEU A 33 -4.10 -1.22 1.83
C LEU A 33 -4.59 -1.64 0.44
N LEU A 34 -4.23 -2.84 0.00
CA LEU A 34 -4.62 -3.34 -1.32
C LEU A 34 -6.13 -3.57 -1.41
N GLU A 35 -6.75 -4.18 -0.40
CA GLU A 35 -8.19 -4.40 -0.34
C GLU A 35 -8.97 -3.09 -0.37
N THR A 36 -8.54 -2.06 0.35
CA THR A 36 -9.17 -0.73 0.30
C THR A 36 -9.10 -0.12 -1.10
N ARG A 37 -7.95 -0.23 -1.79
CA ARG A 37 -7.83 0.22 -3.20
C ARG A 37 -8.79 -0.52 -4.13
N MET A 38 -8.95 -1.83 -3.93
CA MET A 38 -9.88 -2.65 -4.71
C MET A 38 -11.35 -2.29 -4.41
N GLU A 39 -11.67 -1.95 -3.16
CA GLU A 39 -13.00 -1.48 -2.78
C GLU A 39 -13.34 -0.18 -3.50
N LYS A 40 -12.38 0.76 -3.63
CA LYS A 40 -12.59 1.99 -4.41
C LYS A 40 -12.76 1.77 -5.91
N LEU A 41 -12.30 0.64 -6.44
CA LEU A 41 -12.62 0.22 -7.81
C LEU A 41 -14.02 -0.41 -7.89
N ARG A 42 -14.43 -1.21 -6.89
CA ARG A 42 -15.80 -1.76 -6.81
C ARG A 42 -16.85 -0.65 -6.73
N GLU A 43 -16.62 0.37 -5.90
CA GLU A 43 -17.48 1.55 -5.79
C GLU A 43 -17.63 2.30 -7.13
N GLN A 44 -16.63 2.21 -8.01
CA GLN A 44 -16.68 2.77 -9.36
C GLN A 44 -17.35 1.84 -10.39
N GLY A 45 -17.88 0.71 -9.96
CA GLY A 45 -18.61 -0.25 -10.80
C GLY A 45 -17.73 -1.27 -11.52
N VAL A 46 -16.47 -1.46 -11.09
CA VAL A 46 -15.63 -2.54 -11.64
C VAL A 46 -16.16 -3.90 -11.18
N GLU A 47 -16.32 -4.81 -12.13
CA GLU A 47 -16.89 -6.14 -11.89
C GLU A 47 -15.98 -7.01 -11.00
N GLU A 48 -16.58 -7.83 -10.14
CA GLU A 48 -15.83 -8.60 -9.12
C GLU A 48 -14.78 -9.55 -9.71
N HIS A 49 -15.06 -10.13 -10.89
CA HIS A 49 -14.07 -11.00 -11.54
C HIS A 49 -12.82 -10.23 -12.00
N VAL A 50 -12.98 -8.95 -12.36
CA VAL A 50 -11.86 -8.06 -12.72
C VAL A 50 -11.10 -7.63 -11.47
N ILE A 51 -11.80 -7.36 -10.36
CA ILE A 51 -11.18 -7.11 -9.06
C ILE A 51 -10.34 -8.31 -8.61
N SER A 52 -10.91 -9.52 -8.68
CA SER A 52 -10.18 -10.76 -8.37
C SER A 52 -8.94 -10.93 -9.25
N ASN A 53 -9.04 -10.60 -10.55
CA ASN A 53 -7.89 -10.57 -11.44
C ASN A 53 -6.82 -9.55 -10.98
N CYS A 54 -7.22 -8.34 -10.57
CA CYS A 54 -6.29 -7.33 -10.06
C CYS A 54 -5.57 -7.82 -8.79
N CYS A 55 -6.30 -8.35 -7.81
CA CYS A 55 -5.73 -8.91 -6.58
C CYS A 55 -4.67 -9.96 -6.89
N ARG A 56 -5.02 -10.95 -7.72
CA ARG A 56 -4.09 -12.01 -8.10
C ARG A 56 -2.87 -11.48 -8.85
N THR A 57 -3.06 -10.55 -9.79
CA THR A 57 -1.96 -9.96 -10.57
C THR A 57 -1.02 -9.15 -9.69
N LEU A 58 -1.54 -8.47 -8.66
CA LEU A 58 -0.73 -7.72 -7.70
C LEU A 58 -0.07 -8.60 -6.63
N GLY A 59 -0.46 -9.88 -6.53
CA GLY A 59 0.14 -10.85 -5.60
C GLY A 59 -0.64 -11.05 -4.29
N LEU A 60 -1.91 -10.64 -4.22
CA LEU A 60 -2.77 -10.94 -3.06
C LEU A 60 -3.36 -12.35 -3.18
N HIS A 61 -3.05 -13.19 -2.20
CA HIS A 61 -3.55 -14.55 -2.10
C HIS A 61 -4.92 -14.62 -1.37
N PRO A 62 -5.71 -15.70 -1.57
CA PRO A 62 -7.02 -15.85 -0.92
C PRO A 62 -6.98 -15.90 0.61
N ASP A 63 -5.86 -16.28 1.20
CA ASP A 63 -5.63 -16.27 2.65
C ASP A 63 -5.20 -14.89 3.19
N ARG A 64 -5.27 -13.86 2.33
CA ARG A 64 -4.88 -12.48 2.59
C ARG A 64 -3.37 -12.30 2.83
N THR A 65 -2.54 -13.22 2.35
CA THR A 65 -1.09 -13.03 2.31
C THR A 65 -0.66 -12.32 1.01
N ILE A 66 0.47 -11.62 1.06
CA ILE A 66 1.07 -10.95 -0.10
C ILE A 66 2.25 -11.78 -0.60
N ASP A 67 2.31 -12.00 -1.90
CA ASP A 67 3.52 -12.47 -2.57
C ASP A 67 4.61 -11.39 -2.49
N TYR A 68 5.61 -11.61 -1.65
CA TYR A 68 6.77 -10.72 -1.49
C TYR A 68 7.62 -10.56 -2.75
N SER A 69 7.49 -11.47 -3.72
CA SER A 69 8.12 -11.37 -5.04
C SER A 69 7.18 -10.75 -6.08
N GLY A 70 5.95 -10.43 -5.69
CA GLY A 70 4.89 -9.91 -6.55
C GLY A 70 4.95 -8.39 -6.74
N PRO A 71 4.17 -7.86 -7.71
CA PRO A 71 4.19 -6.44 -8.03
C PRO A 71 3.84 -5.53 -6.85
N PHE A 72 2.90 -5.90 -5.98
CA PHE A 72 2.52 -5.04 -4.86
C PHE A 72 3.67 -4.82 -3.86
N ALA A 73 4.51 -5.84 -3.63
CA ALA A 73 5.61 -5.75 -2.68
C ALA A 73 6.83 -4.99 -3.23
N LEU A 74 7.05 -5.06 -4.55
CA LEU A 74 8.30 -4.57 -5.17
C LEU A 74 8.12 -3.29 -6.01
N ALA A 75 6.92 -3.04 -6.51
CA ALA A 75 6.67 -1.95 -7.45
C ALA A 75 6.37 -0.63 -6.71
N SER A 76 6.72 0.47 -7.37
CA SER A 76 6.23 1.78 -6.95
C SER A 76 4.71 1.89 -7.14
N ARG A 77 4.08 2.81 -6.41
CA ARG A 77 2.65 3.13 -6.59
C ARG A 77 2.26 3.35 -8.06
N GLY A 78 3.09 4.05 -8.83
CA GLY A 78 2.83 4.31 -10.25
C GLY A 78 2.86 3.05 -11.12
N GLU A 79 3.75 2.12 -10.82
CA GLU A 79 3.82 0.82 -11.48
C GLU A 79 2.65 -0.08 -11.07
N GLU A 80 2.26 -0.10 -9.79
CA GLU A 80 1.04 -0.76 -9.34
C GLU A 80 -0.18 -0.26 -10.12
N MET A 81 -0.37 1.06 -10.19
CA MET A 81 -1.47 1.67 -10.93
C MET A 81 -1.45 1.29 -12.41
N LEU A 82 -0.26 1.19 -13.01
CA LEU A 82 -0.09 0.75 -14.39
C LEU A 82 -0.52 -0.71 -14.59
N VAL A 83 -0.10 -1.60 -13.68
CA VAL A 83 -0.48 -3.02 -13.67
C VAL A 83 -2.00 -3.15 -13.54
N THR A 84 -2.62 -2.49 -12.56
CA THR A 84 -4.07 -2.50 -12.35
C THR A 84 -4.82 -1.95 -13.56
N SER A 85 -4.36 -0.83 -14.14
CA SER A 85 -4.94 -0.25 -15.36
C SER A 85 -4.87 -1.21 -16.55
N THR A 86 -3.79 -2.00 -16.63
CA THR A 86 -3.60 -3.02 -17.67
C THR A 86 -4.58 -4.16 -17.50
N VAL A 87 -4.82 -4.62 -16.26
CA VAL A 87 -5.85 -5.64 -15.98
C VAL A 87 -7.23 -5.12 -16.39
N LEU A 88 -7.60 -3.90 -16.02
CA LEU A 88 -8.86 -3.30 -16.46
C LEU A 88 -8.96 -3.25 -18.00
N TYR A 89 -7.91 -2.80 -18.68
CA TYR A 89 -7.90 -2.74 -20.15
C TYR A 89 -8.08 -4.12 -20.80
N GLN A 90 -7.42 -5.15 -20.27
CA GLN A 90 -7.58 -6.53 -20.73
C GLN A 90 -8.98 -7.10 -20.52
N ASN A 91 -9.77 -6.51 -19.61
CA ASN A 91 -11.16 -6.89 -19.34
C ASN A 91 -12.17 -5.94 -20.02
N GLY A 92 -11.76 -5.20 -21.06
CA GLY A 92 -12.68 -4.45 -21.93
C GLY A 92 -12.89 -2.98 -21.55
N TYR A 93 -12.25 -2.49 -20.49
CA TYR A 93 -12.29 -1.07 -20.15
C TYR A 93 -11.42 -0.30 -21.13
N ARG A 94 -11.86 0.88 -21.58
CA ARG A 94 -11.00 1.77 -22.37
C ARG A 94 -9.78 2.20 -21.55
N TRP A 95 -8.59 2.19 -22.15
CA TRP A 95 -7.34 2.53 -21.48
C TRP A 95 -7.37 3.88 -20.75
N ASP A 96 -7.89 4.93 -21.40
CA ASP A 96 -7.97 6.28 -20.83
C ASP A 96 -8.91 6.35 -19.61
N LYS A 97 -9.94 5.50 -19.59
CA LYS A 97 -10.87 5.37 -18.48
C LYS A 97 -10.29 4.52 -17.36
N ALA A 98 -9.69 3.38 -17.69
CA ALA A 98 -9.03 2.50 -16.74
C ALA A 98 -8.00 3.24 -15.89
N ARG A 99 -7.11 4.01 -16.53
CA ARG A 99 -6.10 4.82 -15.80
C ARG A 99 -6.73 5.81 -14.83
N LYS A 100 -7.75 6.55 -15.27
CA LYS A 100 -8.44 7.54 -14.43
C LYS A 100 -9.19 6.89 -13.27
N MET A 101 -9.81 5.74 -13.49
CA MET A 101 -10.51 4.99 -12.45
C MET A 101 -9.54 4.48 -11.38
N VAL A 102 -8.39 3.95 -11.82
CA VAL A 102 -7.34 3.45 -10.92
C VAL A 102 -6.69 4.59 -10.13
N GLU A 103 -6.32 5.69 -10.78
CA GLU A 103 -5.79 6.88 -10.11
C GLU A 103 -6.75 7.37 -9.02
N LYS A 104 -8.02 7.58 -9.38
CA LYS A 104 -9.04 7.99 -8.42
C LYS A 104 -9.24 6.98 -7.30
N ALA A 105 -9.21 5.68 -7.59
CA ALA A 105 -9.38 4.64 -6.58
C ALA A 105 -8.24 4.66 -5.55
N TYR A 106 -7.00 4.83 -6.02
CA TYR A 106 -5.82 4.83 -5.17
C TYR A 106 -5.76 6.10 -4.31
N ASP A 107 -6.05 7.27 -4.90
CA ASP A 107 -6.13 8.54 -4.16
C ASP A 107 -7.20 8.45 -3.05
N ASN A 108 -8.41 8.00 -3.40
CA ASN A 108 -9.50 7.87 -2.43
C ASN A 108 -9.21 6.85 -1.32
N ALA A 109 -8.51 5.75 -1.66
CA ALA A 109 -8.14 4.75 -0.66
C ALA A 109 -7.15 5.34 0.35
N GLU A 110 -6.17 6.11 -0.13
CA GLU A 110 -5.17 6.76 0.73
C GLU A 110 -5.78 7.85 1.62
N ASP A 111 -6.78 8.58 1.13
CA ASP A 111 -7.53 9.55 1.93
C ASP A 111 -8.40 8.90 3.02
N GLU A 112 -8.86 7.66 2.81
CA GLU A 112 -9.68 6.92 3.78
C GLU A 112 -8.83 6.16 4.80
N LEU A 113 -7.62 5.74 4.44
CA LEU A 113 -6.78 4.91 5.28
C LEU A 113 -6.28 5.68 6.50
N ASP A 114 -6.79 5.27 7.66
CA ASP A 114 -6.27 5.69 8.96
C ASP A 114 -5.01 4.87 9.27
N ILE A 115 -3.85 5.41 8.90
CA ILE A 115 -2.52 4.77 9.07
C ILE A 115 -2.30 4.34 10.53
N ASP A 116 -2.77 5.12 11.51
CA ASP A 116 -2.58 4.82 12.93
C ASP A 116 -3.38 3.59 13.37
N LYS A 117 -4.50 3.28 12.70
CA LYS A 117 -5.32 2.09 13.01
C LYS A 117 -4.83 0.81 12.36
N ILE A 118 -4.18 0.93 11.20
CA ILE A 118 -3.81 -0.21 10.36
C ILE A 118 -2.34 -0.62 10.50
N THR A 119 -1.51 0.26 11.07
CA THR A 119 -0.11 -0.05 11.38
C THR A 119 0.02 -0.60 12.79
N LYS A 120 0.87 -1.60 12.95
CA LYS A 120 1.23 -2.16 14.26
C LYS A 120 2.74 -2.21 14.38
N LEU A 121 3.24 -1.99 15.58
CA LEU A 121 4.66 -2.18 15.85
C LEU A 121 4.97 -3.68 15.87
N PHE A 122 6.05 -4.09 15.20
CA PHE A 122 6.52 -5.46 15.25
C PHE A 122 6.87 -5.85 16.70
N PRO A 123 6.53 -7.06 17.17
CA PRO A 123 6.82 -7.47 18.54
C PRO A 123 8.30 -7.28 18.91
N GLY A 124 8.56 -6.69 20.08
CA GLY A 124 9.92 -6.44 20.61
C GLY A 124 10.59 -5.15 20.15
N VAL A 125 10.12 -4.50 19.07
CA VAL A 125 10.72 -3.25 18.57
C VAL A 125 10.67 -2.14 19.62
N LYS A 126 9.57 -2.03 20.38
CA LYS A 126 9.43 -0.99 21.43
C LYS A 126 10.51 -1.11 22.49
N ASP A 127 10.85 -2.34 22.87
CA ASP A 127 11.81 -2.60 23.92
C ASP A 127 13.24 -2.42 23.39
N LEU A 128 13.53 -2.90 22.18
CA LEU A 128 14.77 -2.62 21.46
C LEU A 128 15.05 -1.10 21.35
N LEU A 129 14.05 -0.31 20.96
CA LEU A 129 14.21 1.15 20.83
C LEU A 129 14.45 1.86 22.18
N LYS A 130 14.03 1.28 23.30
CA LYS A 130 14.36 1.82 24.63
C LYS A 130 15.80 1.49 25.03
N GLU A 131 16.32 0.33 24.61
CA GLU A 131 17.68 -0.12 24.90
C GLU A 131 18.74 0.60 24.07
N LEU A 132 18.38 1.07 22.87
CA LEU A 132 19.25 1.84 21.98
C LEU A 132 19.44 3.32 22.41
N LYS A 133 18.96 3.69 23.60
CA LYS A 133 19.19 5.02 24.21
C LYS A 133 20.53 5.10 24.92
#